data_AF-G9YK23-F1
#
_entry.id   AF-G9YK23-F1
#
_cell.length_a   1.000
_cell.length_b   1.000
_cell.length_c   1.000
_cell.angle_alpha   90.00
_cell.angle_beta   90.00
_cell.angle_gamma   90.00
#
_symmetry.space_group_name_H-M   'P 1'
#
loop_
_entity.id
_entity.type
_entity.pdbx_description
1 polymer ?
#
loop_
_entity_poly.entity_id
_entity_poly.type
_entity_poly.pdbx_seq_one_letter_code
_entity_poly.pdbx_strand_id
1 'polypeptide(L)'
;MVEAHGEAFVQKAIERAVMRNKRSLAYITGILSRWESNGYDEGSNRNGKKKPEATEKSEEYLAFLERRKAYKAKQKQKGATAHVNRREHELSQRRAETVISEPADGRKELGHILDDV
;
A
#
# COMPACT_ATOMS: atom_id res chain seq x y z
N MET A 1 19.97 3.73 -39.76
CA MET A 1 20.12 4.05 -38.32
C MET A 1 21.58 4.02 -37.89
N VAL A 2 22.27 2.89 -38.03
CA VAL A 2 23.72 2.80 -37.73
C VAL A 2 24.54 3.76 -38.60
N GLU A 3 24.24 3.83 -39.91
CA GLU A 3 24.90 4.77 -40.83
C GLU A 3 24.66 6.24 -40.49
N ALA A 4 23.53 6.57 -39.84
CA ALA A 4 23.16 7.96 -39.54
C ALA A 4 23.75 8.45 -38.21
N HIS A 5 23.78 7.60 -37.19
CA HIS A 5 24.16 7.98 -35.82
C HIS A 5 25.49 7.37 -35.35
N GLY A 6 26.05 6.43 -36.11
CA GLY A 6 27.21 5.63 -35.71
C GLY A 6 26.86 4.44 -34.84
N GLU A 7 27.62 3.35 -35.01
CA GLU A 7 27.39 2.07 -34.32
C GLU A 7 27.48 2.20 -32.79
N ALA A 8 28.50 2.89 -32.30
CA ALA A 8 28.72 3.07 -30.85
C ALA A 8 27.55 3.78 -30.15
N PHE A 9 26.94 4.78 -30.78
CA PHE A 9 25.79 5.48 -30.23
C PHE A 9 24.52 4.62 -30.29
N VAL A 10 24.32 3.89 -31.38
CA VAL A 10 23.19 2.96 -31.50
C VAL A 10 23.25 1.88 -30.42
N GLN A 11 24.42 1.28 -30.18
CA GLN A 11 24.60 0.28 -29.13
C GLN A 11 24.25 0.84 -27.75
N LYS A 12 24.77 2.02 -27.41
CA LYS A 12 24.47 2.69 -26.12
C LYS A 12 22.98 3.01 -25.96
N ALA A 13 22.30 3.40 -27.04
CA ALA A 13 20.86 3.66 -27.01
C ALA A 13 20.05 2.36 -26.77
N ILE A 14 20.49 1.25 -27.36
CA ILE A 14 19.91 -0.08 -27.13
C ILE A 14 20.10 -0.50 -25.67
N GLU A 15 21.32 -0.40 -25.13
CA GLU A 15 21.60 -0.73 -23.73
C GLU A 15 20.72 0.09 -22.77
N ARG A 16 20.54 1.39 -23.04
CA ARG A 16 19.62 2.23 -22.27
C ARG A 16 18.17 1.79 -22.41
N ALA A 17 17.72 1.42 -23.60
CA ALA A 17 16.38 0.91 -23.83
C ALA A 17 16.13 -0.41 -23.06
N VAL A 18 17.14 -1.29 -23.00
CA VAL A 18 17.11 -2.54 -22.21
C VAL A 18 17.05 -2.24 -20.72
N MET A 19 17.94 -1.39 -20.18
CA MET A 19 17.94 -1.01 -18.76
C MET A 19 16.63 -0.36 -18.30
N ARG A 20 15.92 0.32 -19.21
CA ARG A 20 14.63 0.96 -18.94
C ARG A 20 13.42 0.05 -19.21
N ASN A 21 13.66 -1.18 -19.67
CA ASN A 21 12.64 -2.12 -20.13
C ASN A 21 11.68 -1.53 -21.19
N LYS A 22 12.22 -0.72 -22.11
CA LYS A 22 11.50 -0.06 -23.21
C LYS A 22 12.18 -0.36 -24.55
N ARG A 23 12.23 -1.64 -24.92
CA ARG A 23 12.97 -2.18 -26.08
C ARG A 23 12.22 -1.99 -27.41
N SER A 24 11.72 -0.78 -27.67
CA SER A 24 11.06 -0.45 -28.93
C SER A 24 11.97 0.41 -29.81
N LEU A 25 11.86 0.23 -31.12
CA LEU A 25 12.61 1.03 -32.10
C LEU A 25 12.29 2.53 -31.96
N ALA A 26 11.03 2.87 -31.72
CA ALA A 26 10.59 4.25 -31.46
C ALA A 26 11.27 4.86 -30.22
N TYR A 27 11.50 4.06 -29.17
CA TYR A 27 12.17 4.56 -27.97
C TYR A 27 13.68 4.74 -28.20
N ILE A 28 14.32 3.80 -28.91
CA ILE A 28 15.75 3.89 -29.27
C ILE A 28 16.01 5.11 -30.14
N THR A 29 15.19 5.33 -31.17
CA THR A 29 15.28 6.52 -32.05
C THR A 29 15.09 7.82 -31.26
N GLY A 30 14.12 7.87 -30.34
CA GLY A 30 13.93 9.03 -29.45
C GLY A 30 15.14 9.33 -28.55
N ILE A 31 15.88 8.31 -28.09
CA ILE A 31 17.13 8.50 -27.34
C ILE A 31 18.18 9.16 -28.24
N LEU A 32 18.35 8.65 -29.47
CA LEU A 32 19.34 9.14 -30.43
C LEU A 32 19.07 10.61 -30.80
N SER A 33 17.84 10.97 -31.18
CA SER A 33 17.50 12.37 -31.50
C SER A 33 17.71 13.32 -30.31
N ARG A 34 17.45 12.84 -29.08
CA ARG A 34 17.70 13.64 -27.88
C ARG A 34 19.19 13.86 -27.63
N TRP A 35 20.03 12.87 -27.92
CA TRP A 35 21.49 13.00 -27.83
C TRP A 35 22.07 13.91 -28.91
N GLU A 36 21.52 13.88 -30.13
CA GLU A 36 21.93 14.83 -31.18
C GLU A 36 21.64 16.28 -30.80
N SER A 37 20.49 16.53 -30.16
CA SER A 37 20.07 17.89 -29.81
C SER A 37 20.71 18.43 -28.53
N ASN A 38 20.96 17.57 -27.53
CA ASN A 38 21.38 17.99 -26.18
C ASN A 38 22.79 17.51 -25.79
N GLY A 39 23.48 16.82 -26.71
CA GLY A 39 24.70 16.09 -26.40
C GLY A 39 24.42 14.74 -25.74
N TYR A 40 25.45 13.89 -25.73
CA TYR A 40 25.40 12.57 -25.11
C TYR A 40 25.34 12.67 -23.59
N ASP A 41 24.30 12.08 -23.00
CA ASP A 41 24.15 11.92 -21.55
C ASP A 41 24.35 10.44 -21.23
N GLU A 42 25.34 10.09 -20.41
CA GLU A 42 25.62 8.71 -19.94
C GLU A 42 24.48 8.10 -19.12
N GLY A 43 23.40 8.84 -18.90
CA GLY A 43 22.19 8.31 -18.33
C GLY A 43 22.44 8.21 -16.86
N SER A 44 22.54 9.37 -16.23
CA SER A 44 22.40 9.45 -14.79
C SER A 44 21.19 8.62 -14.40
N ASN A 45 21.42 7.53 -13.66
CA ASN A 45 20.41 6.62 -13.17
C ASN A 45 19.61 7.34 -12.08
N ARG A 46 18.93 8.45 -12.43
CA ARG A 46 18.07 9.26 -11.55
C ARG A 46 16.76 8.52 -11.23
N ASN A 47 16.83 7.20 -11.13
CA ASN A 47 15.85 6.36 -10.46
C ASN A 47 16.09 6.32 -8.95
N GLY A 48 17.17 6.90 -8.44
CA GLY A 48 17.19 7.36 -7.06
C GLY A 48 16.29 8.58 -6.97
N LYS A 49 15.14 8.45 -6.31
CA LYS A 49 14.41 9.60 -5.77
C LYS A 49 15.46 10.57 -5.23
N LYS A 50 15.71 11.70 -5.91
CA LYS A 50 16.44 12.77 -5.27
C LYS A 50 15.52 13.16 -4.12
N LYS A 51 15.78 12.61 -2.93
CA LYS A 51 15.41 13.28 -1.68
C LYS A 51 15.85 14.73 -1.95
N PRO A 52 14.94 15.71 -1.84
CA PRO A 52 15.40 17.08 -1.88
C PRO A 52 16.59 17.14 -0.92
N GLU A 53 17.70 17.63 -1.46
CA GLU A 53 18.87 18.04 -0.69
C GLU A 53 18.35 18.74 0.58
N ALA A 54 18.96 18.44 1.73
CA ALA A 54 18.39 18.73 3.03
C ALA A 54 18.36 20.25 3.28
N THR A 55 17.46 20.95 2.58
CA THR A 55 17.07 22.32 2.84
C THR A 55 16.60 22.33 4.29
N GLU A 56 17.30 23.11 5.11
CA GLU A 56 16.96 23.38 6.50
C GLU A 56 15.46 23.65 6.59
N LYS A 57 14.73 22.67 7.10
CA LYS A 57 13.28 22.77 7.23
C LYS A 57 13.04 23.77 8.35
N SER A 58 12.39 24.89 8.03
CA SER A 58 11.99 25.87 9.04
C SER A 58 11.27 25.17 10.20
N GLU A 59 11.46 25.68 11.41
CA GLU A 59 10.84 25.13 12.62
C GLU A 59 9.32 24.98 12.46
N GLU A 60 8.70 25.94 11.77
CA GLU A 60 7.29 25.93 11.42
C GLU A 60 6.88 24.71 10.58
N TYR A 61 7.73 24.30 9.62
CA TYR A 61 7.46 23.14 8.78
C TYR A 61 7.56 21.83 9.57
N LEU A 62 8.50 21.74 10.51
CA LEU A 62 8.60 20.58 11.42
C LEU A 62 7.37 20.49 12.33
N ALA A 63 6.96 21.60 12.95
CA ALA A 63 5.75 21.67 13.78
C ALA A 63 4.49 21.30 12.98
N PHE A 64 4.38 21.73 11.73
CA PHE A 64 3.28 21.35 10.84
C PHE A 64 3.24 19.85 10.56
N LEU A 65 4.39 19.21 10.29
CA LEU A 65 4.46 17.77 10.07
C LEU A 65 4.08 16.96 11.32
N GLU A 66 4.49 17.42 12.50
CA GLU A 66 4.10 16.81 13.78
C GLU A 66 2.60 16.94 14.04
N ARG A 67 2.03 18.14 13.86
CA ARG A 67 0.59 18.37 13.99
C ARG A 67 -0.21 17.47 13.05
N ARG A 68 0.25 17.30 11.81
CA ARG A 68 -0.35 16.41 10.82
C ARG A 68 -0.27 14.93 11.24
N LYS A 69 0.88 14.49 11.77
CA LYS A 69 1.08 13.13 12.28
C LYS A 69 0.14 12.83 13.44
N ALA A 70 0.02 13.76 14.40
CA ALA A 70 -0.87 13.64 15.55
C ALA A 70 -2.36 13.57 15.14
N TYR A 71 -2.78 14.39 14.18
CA TYR A 71 -4.16 14.37 13.67
C TYR A 71 -4.51 13.01 13.04
N LYS A 72 -3.62 12.45 12.22
CA LYS A 72 -3.82 11.11 11.61
C LYS A 72 -3.84 9.99 12.66
N ALA A 73 -3.04 10.07 13.73
CA ALA A 73 -3.09 9.10 14.81
C ALA A 73 -4.43 9.12 15.57
N LYS A 74 -4.95 10.32 15.88
CA LYS A 74 -6.26 10.51 16.54
C LYS A 74 -7.42 9.98 15.70
N GLN A 75 -7.35 10.12 14.37
CA GLN A 75 -8.36 9.58 13.45
C GLN A 75 -8.37 8.05 13.42
N LYS A 76 -7.19 7.40 13.45
CA LYS A 76 -7.12 5.93 13.53
C LYS A 76 -7.73 5.37 14.81
N GLN A 77 -7.51 6.04 15.95
CA GLN A 77 -8.15 5.63 17.21
C GLN A 77 -9.66 5.81 17.17
N LYS A 78 -10.18 6.94 16.68
CA LYS A 78 -11.63 7.17 16.55
C LYS A 78 -12.32 6.17 15.60
N GLY A 79 -11.66 5.79 14.50
CA GLY A 79 -12.17 4.76 13.59
C GLY A 79 -12.17 3.35 14.19
N ALA A 80 -11.18 3.02 15.02
CA ALA A 80 -11.12 1.73 15.72
C ALA A 80 -12.14 1.64 16.85
N THR A 81 -12.34 2.70 17.64
CA THR A 81 -13.33 2.72 18.74
C THR A 81 -14.78 2.77 18.25
N ALA A 82 -15.04 3.32 17.07
CA ALA A 82 -16.35 3.26 16.44
C ALA A 82 -16.77 1.83 16.08
N HIS A 83 -15.83 0.96 15.70
CA HIS A 83 -16.11 -0.42 15.33
C HIS A 83 -16.25 -1.37 16.52
N VAL A 84 -15.66 -1.03 17.67
CA VAL A 84 -15.72 -1.81 18.92
C VAL A 84 -17.04 -1.59 19.66
N ASN A 85 -17.57 -0.36 19.68
CA ASN A 85 -18.80 -0.05 20.42
C ASN A 85 -20.08 -0.73 19.86
N ARG A 86 -20.08 -1.18 18.60
CA ARG A 86 -21.21 -1.95 18.05
C ARG A 86 -21.29 -3.36 18.63
N ARG A 87 -20.15 -3.98 18.95
CA ARG A 87 -20.07 -5.40 19.35
C ARG A 87 -20.52 -5.62 20.81
N GLU A 88 -20.25 -4.67 21.69
CA GLU A 88 -20.62 -4.76 23.12
C GLU A 88 -22.14 -4.61 23.35
N HIS A 89 -22.81 -3.80 22.52
CA HIS A 89 -24.27 -3.60 22.64
C HIS A 89 -25.07 -4.87 22.29
N GLU A 90 -24.55 -5.72 21.39
CA GLU A 90 -25.18 -7.00 21.01
C GLU A 90 -24.93 -8.11 22.05
N LEU A 91 -23.79 -8.08 22.75
CA LEU A 91 -23.45 -9.04 23.81
C LEU A 91 -24.21 -8.76 25.12
N SER A 92 -24.46 -7.49 25.44
CA SER A 92 -25.21 -7.14 26.65
C SER A 92 -26.70 -7.51 26.57
N GLN A 93 -27.31 -7.48 25.38
CA GLN A 93 -28.70 -7.90 25.20
C GLN A 93 -28.87 -9.42 25.34
N ARG A 94 -27.89 -10.22 24.85
CA ARG A 94 -27.93 -11.69 24.94
C ARG A 94 -27.71 -12.27 26.34
N ARG A 95 -27.20 -11.48 27.29
CA ARG A 95 -26.99 -11.92 28.68
C ARG A 95 -28.19 -11.63 29.59
N ALA A 96 -29.14 -10.79 29.15
CA ALA A 96 -30.31 -10.41 29.94
C ALA A 96 -31.52 -11.35 29.75
N GLU A 97 -31.49 -12.27 28.78
CA GLU A 97 -32.63 -13.15 28.46
C GLU A 97 -32.53 -14.57 29.04
N THR A 98 -31.57 -14.87 29.92
CA THR A 98 -31.52 -16.15 30.65
C THR A 98 -31.76 -15.96 32.14
N VAL A 99 -32.95 -15.46 32.49
CA VAL A 99 -33.51 -15.60 33.84
C VAL A 99 -34.93 -16.10 33.72
N ILE A 100 -35.08 -17.41 33.52
CA ILE A 100 -36.28 -18.14 33.90
C ILE A 100 -35.84 -19.51 34.46
N SER A 101 -35.68 -19.52 35.79
CA SER A 101 -36.01 -20.60 36.74
C SER A 101 -35.36 -21.98 36.56
N GLU A 102 -34.41 -22.29 37.46
CA GLU A 102 -34.07 -23.67 37.85
C GLU A 102 -35.30 -24.36 38.48
N PRO A 103 -35.61 -25.61 38.12
CA PRO A 103 -36.27 -26.54 39.02
C PRO A 103 -35.23 -27.47 39.65
N ALA A 104 -35.24 -27.50 40.98
CA ALA A 104 -34.47 -28.42 41.78
C ALA A 104 -35.04 -29.84 41.66
N ASP A 105 -34.58 -30.63 40.68
CA ASP A 105 -34.65 -32.09 40.80
C ASP A 105 -33.75 -32.82 39.80
N GLY A 106 -32.82 -33.61 40.34
CA GLY A 106 -31.80 -34.33 39.60
C GLY A 106 -32.29 -35.63 38.98
N ARG A 107 -33.02 -35.56 37.85
CA ARG A 107 -33.28 -36.74 37.01
C ARG A 107 -32.72 -36.58 35.61
N LYS A 108 -31.78 -37.47 35.29
CA LYS A 108 -31.24 -37.67 33.94
C LYS A 108 -32.19 -38.63 33.23
N GLU A 109 -33.01 -38.12 32.32
CA GLU A 109 -33.84 -38.96 31.46
C GLU A 109 -33.00 -39.35 30.22
N LEU A 110 -32.36 -40.51 30.25
CA LEU A 110 -31.94 -41.22 29.05
C LEU A 110 -33.14 -42.05 28.56
N GLY A 111 -33.64 -41.77 27.35
CA GLY A 111 -34.76 -42.51 26.77
C GLY A 111 -34.81 -42.37 25.25
N HIS A 112 -34.33 -43.43 24.58
CA HIS A 112 -34.40 -43.72 23.15
C HIS A 112 -35.84 -43.89 22.63
N ILE A 113 -35.96 -44.02 21.28
CA ILE A 113 -36.96 -44.76 20.44
C ILE A 113 -37.54 -43.81 19.36
N LEU A 114 -37.47 -44.03 18.04
CA LEU A 114 -37.10 -45.17 17.19
C LEU A 114 -36.72 -44.68 15.78
N ASP A 115 -35.80 -45.41 15.12
CA ASP A 115 -35.73 -45.53 13.66
C ASP A 115 -36.87 -46.44 13.18
N ASP A 116 -37.56 -46.04 12.10
CA ASP A 116 -38.51 -46.87 11.36
C ASP A 116 -37.75 -47.84 10.41
N VAL A 117 -37.71 -49.14 10.74
CA VAL A 117 -37.94 -50.32 9.86
C VAL A 117 -38.38 -51.51 10.72
#